data_AF-A0A645JK75-F1
#
_entry.id   AF-A0A645JK75-F1
#
_cell.length_a   1.000
_cell.length_b   1.000
_cell.length_c   1.000
_cell.angle_alpha   90.00
_cell.angle_beta   90.00
_cell.angle_gamma   90.00
#
_symmetry.space_group_name_H-M   'P 1'
#
loop_
_entity.id
_entity.type
_entity.pdbx_description
1 polymer ?
#
loop_
_entity_poly.entity_id
_entity_poly.type
_entity_poly.pdbx_seq_one_letter_code
_entity_poly.pdbx_strand_id
1 'polypeptide(L)'
;MPNYYSVVTVEADEFREKFLAEYPDAVFGDDEAEWMKNVETSDSGLVSSMDVGGVSVSGGKMRTIFGLRSACFTVETEADSIIFHVTGYGHGVGMSQYGANVMAEQGKNYRQILTWYYTDVKIARYTPKK
;
A
#
# COMPACT_ATOMS: atom_id res chain seq x y z
N MET A 1 9.79 14.84 -1.64
CA MET A 1 10.26 13.68 -2.41
C MET A 1 9.53 13.62 -3.74
N PRO A 2 10.22 13.52 -4.88
CA PRO A 2 9.56 13.16 -6.14
C PRO A 2 8.88 11.79 -5.96
N ASN A 3 7.63 11.63 -6.41
CA ASN A 3 6.86 10.37 -6.39
C ASN A 3 6.51 9.79 -4.99
N TYR A 4 6.48 10.62 -3.94
CA TYR A 4 5.95 10.23 -2.62
C TYR A 4 4.43 10.14 -2.58
N TYR A 5 3.77 10.83 -3.50
CA TYR A 5 2.34 10.86 -3.67
C TYR A 5 2.01 10.48 -5.12
N SER A 6 0.99 9.65 -5.31
CA SER A 6 0.46 9.33 -6.63
C SER A 6 -1.05 9.22 -6.56
N VAL A 7 -1.71 9.67 -7.63
CA VAL A 7 -3.15 9.49 -7.82
C VAL A 7 -3.36 8.45 -8.89
N VAL A 8 -4.22 7.47 -8.63
CA VAL A 8 -4.66 6.47 -9.60
C VAL A 8 -6.16 6.58 -9.71
N THR A 9 -6.64 6.96 -10.89
CA THR A 9 -8.07 6.99 -11.22
C THR A 9 -8.40 5.73 -12.02
N VAL A 10 -9.46 5.03 -11.61
CA VAL A 10 -9.97 3.83 -12.27
C VAL A 10 -11.44 4.07 -12.55
N GLU A 11 -11.91 3.86 -13.79
CA GLU A 11 -13.34 3.95 -14.10
C GLU A 11 -14.13 2.90 -13.30
N ALA A 12 -15.35 3.21 -12.89
CA ALA A 12 -16.17 2.35 -12.03
C ALA A 12 -16.40 0.96 -12.65
N ASP A 13 -16.67 0.90 -13.96
CA ASP A 13 -16.80 -0.36 -14.70
C ASP A 13 -15.51 -1.17 -14.69
N GLU A 14 -14.37 -0.53 -14.97
CA GLU A 14 -13.06 -1.19 -14.95
C GLU A 14 -12.71 -1.67 -13.54
N PHE A 15 -13.05 -0.88 -12.52
CA PHE A 15 -12.86 -1.24 -11.12
C PHE A 15 -13.63 -2.51 -10.78
N ARG A 16 -14.92 -2.53 -11.13
CA ARG A 16 -15.81 -3.66 -10.92
C ARG A 16 -15.31 -4.92 -11.64
N GLU A 17 -14.95 -4.81 -12.91
CA GLU A 17 -14.44 -5.95 -13.69
C GLU A 17 -13.16 -6.54 -13.07
N LYS A 18 -12.18 -5.70 -12.75
CA LYS A 18 -10.91 -6.13 -12.14
C LYS A 18 -11.11 -6.74 -10.76
N PHE A 19 -12.03 -6.19 -9.97
CA PHE A 19 -12.30 -6.69 -8.64
C PHE A 19 -13.04 -8.04 -8.69
N LEU A 20 -14.07 -8.17 -9.54
CA LEU A 20 -14.83 -9.41 -9.72
C LEU A 20 -13.97 -10.56 -10.27
N ALA A 21 -12.92 -10.26 -11.05
CA ALA A 21 -11.97 -11.27 -11.51
C ALA A 21 -11.24 -11.98 -10.36
N GLU A 22 -11.02 -11.29 -9.24
CA GLU A 22 -10.37 -11.83 -8.03
C GLU A 22 -11.38 -12.24 -6.95
N TYR A 23 -12.53 -11.57 -6.90
CA TYR A 23 -13.60 -11.77 -5.93
C TYR A 23 -14.96 -11.90 -6.63
N PRO A 24 -15.29 -13.07 -7.21
CA PRO A 24 -16.53 -13.28 -7.96
C PRO A 24 -17.81 -13.13 -7.13
N ASP A 25 -17.71 -13.29 -5.81
CA ASP A 25 -18.84 -13.18 -4.87
C ASP A 25 -19.16 -11.74 -4.45
N ALA A 26 -18.38 -10.75 -4.92
CA ALA A 26 -18.60 -9.35 -4.61
C ALA A 26 -19.86 -8.82 -5.29
N VAL A 27 -20.62 -8.01 -4.57
CA VAL A 27 -21.89 -7.43 -5.02
C VAL A 27 -21.73 -5.92 -5.11
N PHE A 28 -21.83 -5.40 -6.33
CA PHE A 28 -21.82 -3.99 -6.64
C PHE A 28 -23.24 -3.53 -7.00
N GLY A 29 -23.74 -2.51 -6.31
CA GLY A 29 -25.03 -1.87 -6.62
C GLY A 29 -24.86 -0.67 -7.55
N ASP A 30 -25.95 0.04 -7.82
CA ASP A 30 -25.97 1.22 -8.70
C ASP A 30 -25.38 2.49 -8.06
N ASP A 31 -25.01 2.44 -6.77
CA ASP A 31 -24.39 3.55 -6.05
C ASP A 31 -22.93 3.20 -5.72
N GLU A 32 -22.01 3.79 -6.47
CA GLU A 32 -20.56 3.59 -6.34
C GLU A 32 -20.03 4.07 -4.98
N ALA A 33 -20.70 5.02 -4.33
CA ALA A 33 -20.28 5.50 -3.01
C ALA A 33 -20.46 4.42 -1.94
N GLU A 34 -21.38 3.48 -2.17
CA GLU A 34 -21.66 2.37 -1.27
C GLU A 34 -20.74 1.16 -1.51
N TRP A 35 -19.93 1.18 -2.58
CA TRP A 35 -19.06 0.06 -2.94
C TRP A 35 -17.94 -0.16 -1.94
N MET A 36 -17.46 0.89 -1.27
CA MET A 36 -16.31 0.83 -0.37
C MET A 36 -16.69 1.32 1.02
N LYS A 37 -16.58 0.45 2.01
CA LYS A 37 -16.99 0.72 3.39
C LYS A 37 -15.96 0.20 4.38
N ASN A 38 -16.12 0.59 5.65
CA ASN A 38 -15.36 0.05 6.78
C ASN A 38 -13.83 0.03 6.56
N VAL A 39 -13.29 1.14 6.05
CA VAL A 39 -11.84 1.27 5.83
C VAL A 39 -11.13 1.38 7.18
N GLU A 40 -10.38 0.34 7.52
CA GLU A 40 -9.54 0.29 8.70
C GLU A 40 -8.09 0.58 8.34
N THR A 41 -7.43 1.40 9.16
CA THR A 41 -6.02 1.76 8.97
C THR A 41 -5.21 1.43 10.22
N SER A 42 -3.95 1.04 10.01
CA SER A 42 -2.97 0.89 11.07
C SER A 42 -2.42 2.24 11.52
N ASP A 43 -1.69 2.27 12.65
CA ASP A 43 -0.97 3.44 13.16
C ASP A 43 0.00 4.07 12.15
N SER A 44 0.42 3.29 11.14
CA SER A 44 1.32 3.74 10.07
C SER A 44 0.61 4.31 8.84
N GLY A 45 -0.74 4.35 8.84
CA GLY A 45 -1.57 4.81 7.73
C GLY A 45 -1.85 3.75 6.66
N LEU A 46 -1.30 2.53 6.79
CA LEU A 46 -1.62 1.42 5.88
C LEU A 46 -3.05 0.95 6.08
N VAL A 47 -3.78 0.76 4.98
CA VAL A 47 -5.11 0.12 4.97
C VAL A 47 -4.94 -1.35 5.34
N SER A 48 -5.39 -1.72 6.54
CA SER A 48 -5.33 -3.10 7.05
C SER A 48 -6.47 -3.94 6.46
N SER A 49 -7.68 -3.38 6.45
CA SER A 49 -8.89 -4.01 5.92
C SER A 49 -9.83 -2.95 5.35
N MET A 50 -10.63 -3.32 4.36
CA MET A 50 -11.76 -2.54 3.87
C MET A 50 -12.79 -3.47 3.24
N ASP A 51 -14.06 -3.09 3.29
CA ASP A 51 -15.12 -3.84 2.63
C ASP A 51 -15.36 -3.27 1.23
N VAL A 52 -15.31 -4.14 0.23
CA VAL A 52 -15.55 -3.81 -1.18
C VAL A 52 -16.62 -4.74 -1.72
N GLY A 53 -17.77 -4.18 -2.11
CA GLY A 53 -18.90 -4.95 -2.62
C GLY A 53 -19.37 -6.05 -1.65
N GLY A 54 -19.32 -5.79 -0.34
CA GLY A 54 -19.69 -6.76 0.70
C GLY A 54 -18.63 -7.82 1.02
N VAL A 55 -17.46 -7.77 0.38
CA VAL A 55 -16.32 -8.66 0.67
C VAL A 55 -15.24 -7.88 1.40
N SER A 56 -14.74 -8.44 2.51
CA SER A 56 -13.64 -7.83 3.25
C SER A 56 -12.29 -8.15 2.59
N VAL A 57 -11.48 -7.12 2.32
CA VAL A 57 -10.17 -7.23 1.65
C VAL A 57 -9.09 -6.41 2.33
N SER A 58 -7.84 -6.84 2.19
CA SER A 58 -6.70 -6.05 2.68
C SER A 58 -6.27 -4.97 1.69
N GLY A 59 -5.70 -3.86 2.19
CA GLY A 59 -5.08 -2.83 1.36
C GLY A 59 -3.93 -3.35 0.50
N GLY A 60 -3.25 -4.41 0.96
CA GLY A 60 -2.22 -5.12 0.19
C GLY A 60 -2.77 -5.81 -1.06
N LYS A 61 -4.00 -6.35 -1.00
CA LYS A 61 -4.66 -6.94 -2.17
C LYS A 61 -5.14 -5.85 -3.13
N MET A 62 -5.75 -4.78 -2.63
CA MET A 62 -6.13 -3.61 -3.43
C MET A 62 -4.95 -3.03 -4.20
N ARG A 63 -3.80 -2.94 -3.53
CA ARG A 63 -2.54 -2.54 -4.15
C ARG A 63 -2.17 -3.43 -5.34
N THR A 64 -2.31 -4.75 -5.21
CA THR A 64 -2.00 -5.68 -6.29
C THR A 64 -2.98 -5.57 -7.46
N ILE A 65 -4.28 -5.53 -7.18
CA ILE A 65 -5.35 -5.51 -8.21
C ILE A 65 -5.26 -4.23 -9.05
N PHE A 66 -5.11 -3.09 -8.39
CA PHE A 66 -5.14 -1.77 -9.05
C PHE A 66 -3.74 -1.18 -9.31
N GLY A 67 -2.68 -1.97 -9.10
CA GLY A 67 -1.31 -1.54 -9.37
C GLY A 67 -0.85 -0.36 -8.52
N LEU A 68 -1.38 -0.22 -7.29
CA LEU A 68 -1.03 0.89 -6.42
C LEU A 68 0.43 0.79 -5.94
N ARG A 69 1.04 1.94 -5.69
CA ARG A 69 2.43 2.04 -5.23
C ARG A 69 2.64 1.53 -3.80
N SER A 70 1.60 1.56 -2.98
CA SER A 70 1.59 1.27 -1.55
C SER A 70 0.19 0.84 -1.11
N ALA A 71 0.08 0.20 0.05
CA ALA A 71 -1.20 -0.02 0.75
C ALA A 71 -1.60 1.16 1.66
N CYS A 72 -0.80 2.23 1.68
CA CYS A 72 -1.13 3.49 2.34
C CYS A 72 -1.85 4.39 1.33
N PHE A 73 -3.17 4.34 1.32
CA PHE A 73 -3.99 5.13 0.40
C PHE A 73 -5.30 5.56 1.05
N THR A 74 -5.85 6.67 0.58
CA THR A 74 -7.29 6.96 0.73
C THR A 74 -7.98 6.68 -0.61
N VAL A 75 -9.28 6.42 -0.54
CA VAL A 75 -10.11 6.17 -1.71
C VAL A 75 -11.30 7.10 -1.70
N GLU A 76 -11.57 7.70 -2.85
CA GLU A 76 -12.70 8.58 -3.10
C GLU A 76 -13.48 8.05 -4.29
N THR A 77 -14.80 8.18 -4.24
CA THR A 77 -15.68 7.85 -5.34
C THR A 77 -16.20 9.14 -5.96
N GLU A 78 -16.01 9.30 -7.26
CA GLU A 78 -16.67 10.30 -8.09
C GLU A 78 -17.59 9.59 -9.09
N ALA A 79 -18.61 10.28 -9.62
CA ALA A 79 -19.75 9.73 -10.35
C ALA A 79 -19.52 8.43 -11.15
N ASP A 80 -18.46 8.34 -11.96
CA ASP A 80 -18.14 7.13 -12.75
C ASP A 80 -16.70 6.64 -12.50
N SER A 81 -16.02 7.08 -11.43
CA SER A 81 -14.61 6.74 -11.19
C SER A 81 -14.24 6.59 -9.71
N ILE A 82 -13.31 5.68 -9.46
CA ILE A 82 -12.68 5.43 -8.18
C ILE A 82 -11.29 6.05 -8.19
N ILE A 83 -11.04 6.97 -7.26
CA ILE A 83 -9.79 7.72 -7.16
C ILE A 83 -9.01 7.27 -5.92
N PHE A 84 -7.82 6.71 -6.14
CA PHE A 84 -6.88 6.34 -5.09
C PHE A 84 -5.82 7.42 -4.90
N HIS A 85 -5.75 7.98 -3.70
CA HIS A 85 -4.66 8.86 -3.29
C HIS A 85 -3.65 8.05 -2.49
N VAL A 86 -2.56 7.65 -3.15
CA VAL A 86 -1.58 6.71 -2.60
C VAL A 86 -0.36 7.48 -2.10
N THR A 87 0.09 7.15 -0.90
CA THR A 87 1.32 7.69 -0.29
C THR A 87 2.37 6.60 -0.10
N GLY A 88 3.62 6.98 -0.34
CA GLY A 88 4.77 6.07 -0.23
C GLY A 88 4.95 5.14 -1.43
N TYR A 89 5.99 4.30 -1.33
CA TYR A 89 6.35 3.32 -2.36
C TYR A 89 6.93 2.07 -1.71
N GLY A 90 6.27 0.92 -1.90
CA GLY A 90 6.69 -0.37 -1.35
C GLY A 90 5.74 -0.96 -0.32
N HIS A 91 6.15 -2.08 0.27
CA HIS A 91 5.33 -2.95 1.12
C HIS A 91 5.12 -2.42 2.55
N GLY A 92 5.67 -1.25 2.88
CA GLY A 92 5.59 -0.66 4.23
C GLY A 92 6.40 -1.37 5.32
N VAL A 93 7.17 -2.42 4.98
CA VAL A 93 7.94 -3.23 5.94
C VAL A 93 9.44 -3.09 5.70
N GLY A 94 10.18 -2.85 6.79
CA GLY A 94 11.65 -2.82 6.82
C GLY A 94 12.24 -1.43 6.59
N MET A 95 13.25 -1.35 5.71
CA MET A 95 14.04 -0.15 5.51
C MET A 95 13.49 0.75 4.39
N SER A 96 13.15 1.99 4.73
CA SER A 96 12.93 3.04 3.72
C SER A 96 14.26 3.39 3.07
N GLN A 97 14.40 3.10 1.77
CA GLN A 97 15.61 3.42 1.01
C GLN A 97 15.91 4.92 1.02
N TYR A 98 14.86 5.75 1.01
CA TYR A 98 15.04 7.20 1.07
C TYR A 98 15.50 7.66 2.45
N GLY A 99 14.87 7.17 3.52
CA GLY A 99 15.32 7.55 4.87
C GLY A 99 16.73 7.01 5.15
N ALA A 100 17.09 5.84 4.61
CA ALA A 100 18.47 5.36 4.60
C ALA A 100 19.42 6.32 3.86
N ASN A 101 19.02 6.86 2.70
CA ASN A 101 19.82 7.84 1.95
C ASN A 101 19.98 9.16 2.73
N VAL A 102 18.91 9.71 3.30
CA VAL A 102 18.96 10.92 4.14
C VAL A 102 19.83 10.71 5.38
N MET A 103 19.74 9.55 6.03
CA MET A 103 20.62 9.21 7.15
C MET A 103 22.09 9.11 6.71
N ALA A 104 22.36 8.58 5.52
CA ALA A 104 23.72 8.55 4.96
C ALA A 104 24.25 9.96 4.65
N GLU A 105 23.42 10.83 4.08
CA GLU A 105 23.73 12.26 3.87
C GLU A 105 24.01 12.98 5.20
N GLN A 106 23.35 12.57 6.29
CA GLN A 106 23.62 13.03 7.67
C GLN A 106 24.86 12.37 8.31
N GLY A 107 25.64 11.59 7.56
CA GLY A 107 26.88 10.96 8.00
C GLY A 107 26.69 9.64 8.77
N LYS A 108 25.48 9.06 8.81
CA LYS A 108 25.28 7.74 9.41
C LYS A 108 25.89 6.66 8.51
N ASN A 109 26.56 5.70 9.13
CA ASN A 109 27.06 4.53 8.40
C ASN A 109 25.97 3.45 8.24
N TYR A 110 26.22 2.48 7.36
CA TYR A 110 25.26 1.40 7.06
C TYR A 110 24.80 0.62 8.30
N ARG A 111 25.66 0.47 9.33
CA ARG A 111 25.29 -0.26 10.56
C ARG A 111 24.23 0.50 11.33
N GLN A 112 24.43 1.81 11.50
CA GLN A 112 23.50 2.70 12.20
C GLN A 112 22.15 2.76 11.49
N ILE A 113 22.16 2.84 10.16
CA ILE A 113 20.94 2.83 9.34
C ILE A 113 20.19 1.51 9.50
N LEU A 114 20.87 0.36 9.40
CA LEU A 114 20.24 -0.94 9.55
C LEU A 114 19.66 -1.16 10.94
N THR A 115 20.37 -0.78 12.01
CA THR A 115 19.85 -0.89 13.39
C THR A 115 18.72 0.09 13.68
N TRP A 116 18.59 1.17 12.90
CA TRP A 116 17.45 2.08 13.01
C TRP A 116 16.16 1.47 12.44
N TYR A 117 16.27 0.78 11.30
CA TYR A 117 15.12 0.17 10.62
C TYR A 117 14.77 -1.23 11.12
N TYR A 118 15.73 -1.94 11.70
CA TYR A 118 15.53 -3.30 12.19
C TYR A 118 15.99 -3.38 13.65
N THR A 119 15.04 -3.39 14.56
CA THR A 119 15.29 -3.55 15.99
C THR A 119 15.87 -4.94 16.27
N ASP A 120 16.82 -5.02 17.21
CA ASP A 120 17.46 -6.25 17.68
C ASP A 120 18.22 -7.10 16.64
N VAL A 121 18.62 -6.53 15.50
CA VAL A 121 19.43 -7.26 14.50
C VAL A 121 20.92 -7.28 14.81
N LYS A 122 21.59 -8.38 14.43
CA LYS A 122 23.05 -8.52 14.44
C LYS A 122 23.59 -8.61 13.01
N ILE A 123 24.54 -7.75 12.68
CA ILE A 123 25.22 -7.75 11.39
C ILE A 123 26.39 -8.73 11.44
N ALA A 124 26.32 -9.80 10.65
CA ALA A 124 27.36 -10.82 10.54
C ALA A 124 27.87 -10.95 9.11
N ARG A 125 29.12 -11.39 8.95
CA ARG A 125 29.71 -11.69 7.64
C ARG A 125 29.16 -13.02 7.14
N TYR A 126 28.58 -13.03 5.94
CA TYR A 126 28.12 -14.28 5.32
C TYR A 126 29.33 -15.19 5.03
N THR A 127 29.24 -16.44 5.46
CA THR A 127 30.24 -17.49 5.18
C THR A 127 29.50 -18.65 4.49
N PRO A 128 29.73 -18.91 3.20
CA PRO A 128 29.08 -20.01 2.50
C PRO A 128 29.46 -21.34 3.15
N LYS A 129 28.50 -22.25 3.33
CA LYS A 129 28.81 -23.65 3.65
C LYS A 129 29.37 -24.31 2.39
N LYS A 130 30.54 -24.95 2.53
CA LYS A 130 31.17 -25.76 1.48
C LYS A 130 30.33 -27.00 1.17
#